data_AF-A0A3D3W8C6-F1
#
_entry.id   AF-A0A3D3W8C6-F1
#
_cell.length_a   1.000
_cell.length_b   1.000
_cell.length_c   1.000
_cell.angle_alpha   90.00
_cell.angle_beta   90.00
_cell.angle_gamma   90.00
#
_symmetry.space_group_name_H-M   'P 1'
#
loop_
_entity.id
_entity.type
_entity.pdbx_description
1 polymer ?
#
loop_
_entity_poly.entity_id
_entity_poly.type
_entity_poly.pdbx_seq_one_letter_code
_entity_poly.pdbx_strand_id
1 'polypeptide(L)'
;FSVGWDPGIFSPAMPNYFADHDTIVHLTSREDNTKDQGGLPHSGFVIHRGTMGCHGTNHQRMENCLKDDSNPEFTAAVLIATARAAYRLGNRGEIGCRTVFNVVPASYL
;
A
#
# COMPACT_ATOMS: atom_id res chain seq x y z
N PHE A 1 20.75 24.65 23.36
CA PHE A 1 19.30 24.95 23.40
C PHE A 1 18.62 23.91 24.27
N SER A 2 18.34 24.25 25.53
CA SER A 2 17.60 23.37 26.46
C SER A 2 16.11 23.69 26.35
N VAL A 3 15.43 23.07 25.40
CA VAL A 3 13.96 22.97 25.46
C VAL A 3 13.64 21.95 26.55
N GLY A 4 12.84 22.37 27.53
CA GLY A 4 12.45 21.54 28.67
C GLY A 4 11.84 20.21 28.21
N TRP A 5 12.14 19.15 28.95
CA TRP A 5 11.61 17.82 28.73
C TRP A 5 10.14 17.81 29.12
N ASP A 6 9.24 18.01 28.16
CA ASP A 6 7.82 17.72 28.31
C ASP A 6 7.60 16.25 27.88
N PRO A 7 7.36 15.32 28.83
CA PRO A 7 7.14 13.92 28.52
C PRO A 7 5.87 13.68 27.68
N GLY A 8 4.98 14.67 27.54
CA GLY A 8 3.77 14.58 26.72
C GLY A 8 4.00 14.76 25.21
N ILE A 9 5.04 15.50 24.79
CA ILE A 9 5.25 15.89 23.38
C ILE A 9 5.55 14.69 22.48
N PHE A 10 6.20 13.65 23.02
CA PHE A 10 6.58 12.45 22.27
C PHE A 10 5.75 11.21 22.65
N SER A 11 4.59 11.41 23.30
CA SER A 11 3.77 10.30 23.76
C SER A 11 3.11 9.57 22.58
N PRO A 12 3.25 8.24 22.46
CA PRO A 12 2.54 7.44 21.47
C PRO A 12 1.06 7.21 21.82
N ALA A 13 0.52 7.87 22.85
CA ALA A 13 -0.86 7.67 23.31
C ALA A 13 -1.93 8.29 22.38
N MET A 14 -1.58 8.73 21.17
CA MET A 14 -2.51 9.33 20.21
C MET A 14 -3.50 8.28 19.67
N PRO A 15 -4.82 8.38 19.99
CA PRO A 15 -5.82 7.41 19.54
C PRO A 15 -5.95 7.37 18.02
N ASN A 16 -6.28 6.20 17.46
CA ASN A 16 -6.42 5.93 16.01
C ASN A 16 -5.13 6.03 15.17
N TYR A 17 -4.00 6.45 15.76
CA TYR A 17 -2.72 6.55 15.07
C TYR A 17 -1.68 5.62 15.71
N PHE A 18 -1.28 5.90 16.96
CA PHE A 18 -0.14 5.25 17.60
C PHE A 18 -0.52 4.42 18.83
N ALA A 19 -1.66 4.71 19.48
CA ALA A 19 -2.04 4.08 20.75
C ALA A 19 -2.15 2.54 20.68
N ASP A 20 -2.49 2.01 19.50
CA ASP A 20 -2.68 0.57 19.27
C ASP A 20 -1.47 -0.10 18.60
N HIS A 21 -0.35 0.61 18.45
CA HIS A 21 0.84 0.13 17.73
C HIS A 21 2.10 0.20 18.61
N ASP A 22 2.97 -0.80 18.45
CA ASP A 22 4.34 -0.77 18.98
C ASP A 22 5.13 0.34 18.27
N THR A 23 5.12 1.54 18.85
CA THR A 23 5.63 2.76 18.23
C THR A 23 7.00 3.12 18.81
N ILE A 24 7.97 3.35 17.92
CA ILE A 24 9.31 3.81 18.28
C ILE A 24 9.47 5.26 17.84
N VAL A 25 9.89 6.14 18.74
CA VAL A 25 10.17 7.55 18.44
C VAL A 25 11.68 7.75 18.31
N HIS A 26 12.12 8.21 17.14
CA HIS A 26 13.51 8.58 16.87
C HIS A 26 13.63 10.09 16.79
N LEU A 27 14.44 10.68 17.68
CA LEU A 27 14.79 12.10 17.60
C LEU A 27 15.99 12.27 16.67
N THR A 28 15.81 12.99 15.57
CA THR A 28 16.84 13.19 14.54
C THR A 28 17.00 14.67 14.18
N SER A 29 18.14 15.03 13.60
CA SER A 29 18.37 16.38 13.09
C SER A 29 17.64 16.59 11.76
N ARG A 30 17.39 17.86 11.40
CA ARG A 30 16.80 18.17 10.08
C ARG A 30 17.71 17.73 8.94
N GLU A 31 19.02 17.91 9.09
CA GLU A 31 20.00 17.58 8.05
C GLU A 31 19.99 16.08 7.74
N ASP A 32 19.97 15.24 8.77
CA ASP A 32 19.91 13.78 8.63
C ASP A 32 18.60 13.31 7.99
N ASN A 33 17.47 13.92 8.37
CA ASN A 33 16.17 13.60 7.77
C ASN A 33 16.13 13.87 6.25
N THR A 34 16.68 15.00 5.79
CA THR A 34 16.71 15.35 4.36
C THR A 34 17.61 14.47 3.50
N LYS A 35 18.68 13.91 4.06
CA LYS A 35 19.61 13.05 3.30
C LYS A 35 19.06 11.65 3.07
N ASP A 36 18.31 11.12 4.05
CA ASP A 36 17.96 9.69 4.08
C ASP A 36 16.47 9.38 3.77
N GLN A 37 15.55 10.37 3.73
CA GLN A 37 14.09 10.09 3.71
C GLN A 37 13.28 10.84 2.63
N GLY A 38 13.87 11.18 1.48
CA GLY A 38 13.17 11.95 0.43
C GLY A 38 12.18 11.15 -0.43
N GLY A 39 12.25 9.83 -0.43
CA GLY A 39 11.38 8.96 -1.23
C GLY A 39 10.02 8.70 -0.59
N LEU A 40 9.09 8.15 -1.38
CA LEU A 40 7.80 7.64 -0.88
C LEU A 40 7.67 6.14 -1.15
N PRO A 41 8.60 5.31 -0.62
CA PRO A 41 8.51 3.87 -0.79
C PRO A 41 7.29 3.33 -0.05
N HIS A 42 6.55 2.44 -0.69
CA HIS A 42 5.46 1.71 -0.07
C HIS A 42 5.42 0.29 -0.61
N SER A 43 5.12 -0.68 0.24
CA SER A 43 5.26 -2.09 -0.11
C SER A 43 4.36 -2.92 0.78
N GLY A 44 4.06 -4.14 0.36
CA GLY A 44 3.16 -5.00 1.12
C GLY A 44 3.00 -6.38 0.53
N PHE A 45 2.26 -7.20 1.27
CA PHE A 45 1.94 -8.57 0.88
C PHE A 45 0.44 -8.80 0.96
N VAL A 46 -0.08 -9.55 -0.01
CA VAL A 46 -1.38 -10.22 0.08
C VAL A 46 -1.09 -11.71 0.16
N ILE A 47 -1.36 -12.31 1.32
CA ILE A 47 -1.10 -13.72 1.60
C ILE A 47 -2.43 -14.43 1.79
N HIS A 48 -2.67 -15.45 0.97
CA HIS A 48 -3.79 -16.37 1.14
C HIS A 48 -3.25 -17.77 1.44
N ARG A 49 -3.81 -18.42 2.45
CA ARG A 49 -3.53 -19.82 2.79
C ARG A 49 -4.84 -20.59 2.88
N GLY A 50 -4.84 -21.81 2.35
CA GLY A 50 -5.99 -22.70 2.36
C GLY A 50 -5.60 -24.15 2.60
N THR A 51 -6.58 -24.98 2.92
CA THR A 51 -6.46 -26.43 3.06
C THR A 51 -7.48 -27.11 2.15
N MET A 52 -7.07 -28.20 1.50
CA MET A 52 -7.87 -28.98 0.55
C MET A 52 -7.66 -30.50 0.77
N GLY A 53 -8.43 -31.31 0.05
CA GLY A 53 -8.38 -32.78 0.13
C GLY A 53 -9.28 -33.35 1.22
N CYS A 54 -9.63 -34.64 1.11
CA CYS A 54 -10.34 -35.33 2.18
C CYS A 54 -9.44 -35.34 3.43
N HIS A 55 -9.95 -34.85 4.56
CA HIS A 55 -9.21 -34.62 5.80
C HIS A 55 -8.25 -33.41 5.82
N GLY A 56 -8.30 -32.51 4.83
CA GLY A 56 -7.58 -31.22 4.87
C GLY A 56 -6.06 -31.33 4.80
N THR A 57 -5.52 -32.41 4.23
CA THR A 57 -4.09 -32.73 4.20
C THR A 57 -3.29 -31.90 3.19
N ASN A 58 -3.96 -31.27 2.22
CA ASN A 58 -3.30 -30.54 1.16
C ASN A 58 -3.30 -29.05 1.48
N HIS A 59 -2.16 -28.53 1.91
CA HIS A 59 -1.99 -27.10 2.19
C HIS A 59 -1.68 -26.33 0.91
N GLN A 60 -2.30 -25.17 0.74
CA GLN A 60 -2.04 -24.25 -0.35
C GLN A 60 -1.69 -22.86 0.18
N ARG A 61 -0.83 -22.17 -0.55
CA ARG A 61 -0.40 -20.80 -0.23
C ARG A 61 -0.24 -20.01 -1.53
N MET A 62 -0.82 -18.81 -1.55
CA MET A 62 -0.64 -17.82 -2.61
C MET A 62 -0.14 -16.53 -1.99
N GLU A 63 0.90 -15.95 -2.58
CA GLU A 63 1.51 -14.71 -2.09
C GLU A 63 1.73 -13.75 -3.24
N ASN A 64 1.23 -12.53 -3.06
CA ASN A 64 1.53 -11.42 -3.96
C ASN A 64 2.31 -10.37 -3.16
N CYS A 65 3.42 -9.90 -3.72
CA CYS A 65 4.31 -8.94 -3.10
C CYS A 65 4.46 -7.73 -4.02
N LEU A 66 4.32 -6.53 -3.46
CA LEU A 66 4.74 -5.29 -4.10
C LEU A 66 5.96 -4.77 -3.33
N LYS A 67 7.06 -4.57 -4.06
CA LYS A 67 8.27 -3.87 -3.60
C LYS A 67 8.44 -2.67 -4.50
N ASP A 68 8.30 -1.49 -3.94
CA ASP A 68 8.24 -0.26 -4.72
C ASP A 68 8.96 0.88 -4.00
N ASP A 69 9.78 1.58 -4.79
CA ASP A 69 10.60 2.71 -4.36
C ASP A 69 9.80 4.02 -4.42
N SER A 70 8.72 4.08 -5.23
CA SER A 70 7.89 5.28 -5.42
C SER A 70 6.41 4.94 -5.59
N ASN A 71 5.68 4.91 -4.47
CA ASN A 71 4.25 4.62 -4.44
C ASN A 71 3.41 5.51 -5.38
N PRO A 72 3.69 6.83 -5.52
CA PRO A 72 2.98 7.65 -6.49
C PRO A 72 3.19 7.21 -7.94
N GLU A 73 4.41 6.78 -8.30
CA GLU A 73 4.71 6.34 -9.66
C GLU A 73 4.02 5.01 -9.98
N PHE A 74 4.08 4.04 -9.08
CA PHE A 74 3.38 2.77 -9.25
C PHE A 74 1.87 2.99 -9.38
N THR A 75 1.29 3.82 -8.51
CA THR A 75 -0.13 4.16 -8.55
C THR A 75 -0.49 4.84 -9.88
N ALA A 76 0.33 5.78 -10.36
CA ALA A 76 0.12 6.44 -11.65
C ALA A 76 0.16 5.44 -12.83
N ALA A 77 1.08 4.47 -12.82
CA ALA A 77 1.15 3.44 -13.84
C ALA A 77 -0.14 2.58 -13.88
N VAL A 78 -0.67 2.20 -12.71
CA VAL A 78 -1.96 1.48 -12.60
C VAL A 78 -3.12 2.34 -13.14
N LEU A 79 -3.15 3.63 -12.84
CA LEU A 79 -4.16 4.55 -13.35
C LEU A 79 -4.11 4.67 -14.88
N ILE A 80 -2.92 4.76 -15.49
CA ILE A 80 -2.76 4.83 -16.95
C ILE A 80 -3.27 3.54 -17.61
N ALA A 81 -2.93 2.38 -17.05
CA ALA A 81 -3.45 1.09 -17.55
C ALA A 81 -4.98 1.00 -17.43
N THR A 82 -5.53 1.50 -16.33
CA THR A 82 -6.99 1.55 -16.10
C THR A 82 -7.68 2.51 -17.06
N ALA A 83 -7.07 3.67 -17.35
CA ALA A 83 -7.59 4.63 -18.33
C ALA A 83 -7.65 4.02 -19.74
N ARG A 84 -6.63 3.24 -20.14
CA ARG A 84 -6.64 2.50 -21.41
C ARG A 84 -7.78 1.49 -21.47
N ALA A 85 -8.02 0.77 -20.37
CA ALA A 85 -9.13 -0.16 -20.28
C ALA A 85 -10.48 0.58 -20.39
N ALA A 86 -10.65 1.69 -19.66
CA ALA A 86 -11.87 2.51 -19.71
C ALA A 86 -12.15 3.03 -21.13
N TYR A 87 -11.13 3.51 -21.84
CA TYR A 87 -11.25 3.95 -23.23
C TYR A 87 -11.74 2.82 -24.15
N ARG A 88 -11.19 1.62 -24.02
CA ARG A 88 -11.60 0.46 -24.82
C ARG A 88 -13.03 0.00 -24.52
N LEU A 89 -13.43 0.04 -23.26
CA LEU A 89 -14.80 -0.27 -22.84
C LEU A 89 -15.79 0.75 -23.41
N GLY A 90 -15.44 2.05 -23.36
CA GLY A 90 -16.23 3.11 -23.99
C GLY A 90 -16.39 2.93 -25.50
N ASN A 91 -15.33 2.51 -26.20
CA ASN A 91 -15.39 2.20 -27.64
C ASN A 91 -16.30 0.99 -27.96
N ARG A 92 -16.61 0.14 -26.98
CA ARG A 92 -17.58 -0.96 -27.09
C ARG A 92 -19.00 -0.56 -26.69
N GLY A 93 -19.21 0.71 -26.35
CA GLY A 93 -20.49 1.23 -25.88
C GLY A 93 -20.80 0.93 -24.42
N GLU A 94 -19.83 0.44 -23.63
CA GLU A 94 -20.05 0.24 -22.20
C GLU A 94 -20.00 1.56 -21.43
N ILE A 95 -20.95 1.75 -20.51
CA ILE A 95 -21.09 2.95 -19.67
C ILE A 95 -21.34 2.59 -18.21
N GLY A 96 -20.99 3.49 -17.29
CA GLY A 96 -21.22 3.34 -15.85
C GLY A 96 -19.93 3.22 -15.03
N CYS A 97 -20.10 3.09 -13.71
CA CYS A 97 -18.98 2.93 -12.78
C CYS A 97 -18.54 1.46 -12.72
N ARG A 98 -17.22 1.23 -12.74
CA ARG A 98 -16.60 -0.10 -12.66
C ARG A 98 -15.50 -0.09 -11.62
N THR A 99 -15.31 -1.24 -10.97
CA THR A 99 -14.15 -1.53 -10.14
C THR A 99 -13.17 -2.42 -10.91
N VAL A 100 -11.96 -2.62 -10.38
CA VAL A 100 -10.94 -3.51 -10.97
C VAL A 100 -11.44 -4.95 -11.19
N PHE A 101 -12.43 -5.40 -10.40
CA PHE A 101 -13.04 -6.73 -10.53
C PHE A 101 -13.96 -6.86 -11.75
N ASN A 102 -14.38 -5.76 -12.36
CA ASN A 102 -15.29 -5.77 -13.51
C ASN A 102 -14.57 -5.70 -14.86
N VAL A 103 -13.24 -5.59 -14.86
CA VAL A 103 -12.44 -5.34 -16.06
C VAL A 103 -11.49 -6.52 -16.28
N VAL A 104 -11.59 -7.16 -17.45
CA VAL A 104 -10.73 -8.29 -17.79
C VAL A 104 -9.27 -7.86 -17.94
N PRO A 105 -8.28 -8.69 -17.54
CA PRO A 105 -6.86 -8.32 -17.56
C PRO A 105 -6.34 -7.80 -18.91
N ALA A 106 -6.80 -8.38 -20.02
CA ALA A 106 -6.37 -7.97 -21.36
C ALA A 106 -6.78 -6.53 -21.74
N SER A 107 -7.78 -5.96 -21.07
CA SER A 107 -8.21 -4.59 -21.34
C SER A 107 -7.18 -3.54 -20.91
N TYR A 108 -6.31 -3.87 -19.95
CA TYR A 108 -5.31 -2.96 -19.40
C TYR A 108 -4.06 -2.81 -20.29
N LEU A 109 -3.80 -3.75 -21.21
CA LEU A 109 -2.61 -3.79 -22.09
C LEU A 109 -2.80 -3.00 -23.36
#